data_AF-A0A954BZ35-F1
#
_entry.id   AF-A0A954BZ35-F1
#
_cell.length_a   1.000
_cell.length_b   1.000
_cell.length_c   1.000
_cell.angle_alpha   90.00
_cell.angle_beta   90.00
_cell.angle_gamma   90.00
#
_symmetry.space_group_name_H-M   'P 1'
#
loop_
_entity.id
_entity.type
_entity.pdbx_description
1 polymer ?
#
loop_
_entity_poly.entity_id
_entity_poly.type
_entity_poly.pdbx_seq_one_letter_code
_entity_poly.pdbx_strand_id
1 'polypeptide(L)' 'MSKTIDIERIHELPVAERLRLLDLIWDSLAEEDADVPVDPAVLAEMRRRSQWARDNPDQLISHDEMKARLRSLM' A
#
# COMPACT_ATOMS: atom_id res chain seq x y z
N MET A 1 8.20 -14.55 -24.56
CA MET A 1 8.64 -15.65 -23.66
C MET A 1 8.09 -15.31 -22.28
N SER A 2 7.23 -16.14 -21.70
CA SER A 2 6.79 -15.92 -20.31
C SER A 2 7.97 -16.21 -19.39
N LYS A 3 8.46 -15.20 -18.67
CA LYS A 3 9.47 -15.40 -17.63
C LYS A 3 8.74 -15.96 -16.40
N THR A 4 8.99 -17.23 -16.07
CA THR A 4 8.53 -17.80 -14.82
C THR A 4 9.28 -17.13 -13.66
N ILE A 5 8.55 -16.56 -12.70
CA ILE A 5 9.13 -16.03 -11.47
C ILE A 5 9.39 -17.20 -10.52
N ASP A 6 10.64 -17.34 -10.07
CA ASP A 6 11.02 -18.33 -9.06
C ASP A 6 10.80 -17.75 -7.66
N ILE A 7 9.62 -18.00 -7.10
CA ILE A 7 9.22 -17.49 -5.77
C ILE A 7 10.04 -18.13 -4.65
N GLU A 8 10.43 -19.40 -4.78
CA GLU A 8 11.22 -20.08 -3.75
C GLU A 8 12.57 -19.41 -3.57
N ARG A 9 13.21 -19.02 -4.68
CA ARG A 9 14.47 -18.27 -4.62
C ARG A 9 14.34 -16.91 -3.93
N ILE A 10 13.19 -16.23 -4.08
CA ILE A 10 12.92 -14.96 -3.38
C ILE A 10 12.76 -15.21 -1.87
N HIS A 11 12.11 -16.32 -1.48
CA HIS A 11 11.91 -16.65 -0.07
C HIS A 11 13.20 -17.01 0.67
N GLU A 12 14.21 -17.54 -0.03
CA GLU A 12 15.54 -17.83 0.51
C GLU A 12 16.37 -16.57 0.84
N LEU A 13 16.00 -15.41 0.28
CA LEU A 13 16.72 -14.16 0.54
C LEU A 13 16.56 -13.72 2.02
N PRO A 14 17.59 -13.10 2.61
CA PRO A 14 17.45 -12.42 3.89
C PRO A 14 16.28 -11.43 3.89
N VAL A 15 15.63 -11.24 5.05
CA VAL A 15 14.48 -10.33 5.19
C VAL A 15 14.77 -8.95 4.61
N ALA A 16 15.95 -8.38 4.90
CA ALA A 16 16.34 -7.06 4.40
C ALA A 16 16.40 -7.00 2.86
N GLU A 17 16.86 -8.07 2.21
CA GLU A 17 16.93 -8.13 0.75
C GLU A 17 15.54 -8.31 0.12
N ARG A 18 14.65 -9.08 0.77
CA ARG A 18 13.25 -9.18 0.33
C ARG A 18 12.52 -7.86 0.43
N LEU A 19 12.72 -7.10 1.51
CA LEU A 19 12.14 -5.75 1.64
C LEU A 19 12.68 -4.80 0.59
N ARG A 20 14.00 -4.84 0.32
CA ARG A 20 14.59 -4.03 -0.75
C ARG A 20 14.04 -4.39 -2.13
N LEU A 21 13.83 -5.67 -2.41
CA LEU A 21 13.22 -6.13 -3.65
C LEU A 21 11.77 -5.66 -3.78
N LEU A 22 11.01 -5.72 -2.68
CA LEU A 22 9.64 -5.20 -2.62
C LEU A 22 9.60 -3.71 -2.97
N ASP A 23 10.47 -2.89 -2.35
CA ASP A 23 10.55 -1.46 -2.62
C ASP A 23 10.86 -1.17 -4.10
N LEU A 24 11.86 -1.86 -4.68
CA LEU A 24 12.24 -1.68 -6.09
C LEU A 24 11.09 -2.03 -7.06
N ILE A 25 10.35 -3.10 -6.77
CA ILE A 25 9.20 -3.48 -7.59
C ILE A 25 8.09 -2.44 -7.42
N TRP A 26 7.83 -2.01 -6.19
CA TRP A 26 6.81 -1.01 -5.89
C TRP A 26 7.08 0.30 -6.63
N ASP A 27 8.34 0.76 -6.64
CA ASP A 27 8.74 1.95 -7.40
C ASP A 27 8.51 1.76 -8.91
N SER A 28 8.85 0.60 -9.48
CA SER A 28 8.64 0.34 -10.92
C SER A 28 7.15 0.32 -11.30
N LEU A 29 6.27 -0.16 -10.42
CA LEU A 29 4.83 -0.19 -10.67
C LEU A 29 4.22 1.21 -10.70
N ALA A 30 4.82 2.19 -10.01
CA ALA A 30 4.39 3.57 -10.05
C ALA A 30 4.83 4.29 -11.33
N GLU A 31 5.89 3.82 -11.98
CA GLU A 31 6.38 4.34 -13.27
C GLU A 31 5.60 3.76 -14.46
N GLU A 32 5.07 2.54 -14.31
CA GLU A 32 4.15 1.96 -15.27
C GLU A 32 2.75 2.57 -15.06
N ASP A 33 2.30 3.40 -16.00
CA ASP A 33 0.88 3.86 -16.10
C ASP A 33 -0.01 2.67 -16.51
N ALA A 34 -0.06 1.65 -15.66
CA ALA A 34 -0.92 0.50 -15.82
C ALA A 34 -2.32 0.90 -15.34
N ASP A 35 -3.27 0.98 -16.28
CA ASP A 35 -4.69 1.13 -15.97
C ASP A 35 -5.22 -0.19 -15.38
N VAL A 36 -4.87 -0.43 -14.12
CA VAL A 36 -5.36 -1.58 -13.35
C VAL A 36 -6.82 -1.29 -13.00
N PRO A 37 -7.78 -2.07 -13.51
CA PRO A 37 -9.18 -1.81 -13.26
C PRO A 37 -9.48 -1.96 -11.77
N VAL A 38 -9.92 -0.88 -11.15
CA VAL A 38 -10.38 -0.87 -9.76
C VAL A 38 -11.86 -1.22 -9.72
N ASP A 39 -12.25 -2.15 -8.85
CA ASP A 39 -13.66 -2.51 -8.64
C ASP A 39 -14.48 -1.24 -8.31
N PRO A 40 -15.59 -0.98 -9.04
CA PRO A 40 -16.47 0.16 -8.77
C PRO A 40 -16.93 0.27 -7.32
N ALA A 41 -17.12 -0.85 -6.61
CA ALA A 41 -17.50 -0.86 -5.19
C ALA A 41 -16.38 -0.29 -4.29
N VAL A 42 -15.12 -0.61 -4.60
CA VAL A 42 -13.96 -0.06 -3.90
C VAL A 42 -13.87 1.45 -4.14
N LEU A 43 -14.02 1.89 -5.38
CA LEU A 43 -14.05 3.33 -5.70
C LEU A 43 -15.19 4.07 -5.00
N ALA A 44 -16.38 3.47 -4.93
CA ALA A 44 -17.52 4.05 -4.22
C ALA A 44 -17.23 4.22 -2.72
N GLU A 45 -16.65 3.20 -2.08
CA GLU A 45 -16.29 3.27 -0.66
C GLU A 45 -15.19 4.30 -0.39
N MET A 46 -14.16 4.36 -1.25
CA MET A 46 -13.10 5.36 -1.15
C MET A 46 -13.67 6.79 -1.24
N ARG A 47 -14.58 7.04 -2.18
CA ARG A 47 -15.26 8.33 -2.32
C ARG A 47 -16.11 8.65 -1.09
N ARG A 48 -16.87 7.69 -0.58
CA ARG A 48 -17.69 7.85 0.64
C ARG A 48 -16.84 8.24 1.84
N ARG A 49 -15.73 7.52 2.10
CA ARG A 49 -14.82 7.82 3.22
C ARG A 49 -14.11 9.16 3.05
N SER A 50 -13.69 9.48 1.83
CA SER A 50 -13.06 10.78 1.53
C SER A 50 -14.02 11.94 1.77
N GLN A 51 -15.29 11.78 1.39
CA GLN A 51 -16.31 12.79 1.65
C GLN A 51 -16.59 12.93 3.14
N TRP A 52 -16.79 11.82 3.84
CA TRP A 52 -16.99 11.83 5.29
C TRP A 52 -15.81 12.51 6.02
N ALA A 53 -14.57 12.24 5.62
CA ALA A 53 -13.38 12.87 6.18
C ALA A 53 -13.36 14.40 5.95
N ARG A 54 -13.76 14.86 4.76
CA ARG A 54 -13.89 16.29 4.46
C ARG A 54 -14.97 16.98 5.30
N ASP A 55 -16.07 16.27 5.58
CA ASP A 55 -17.19 16.79 6.35
C ASP A 55 -16.95 16.73 7.87
N ASN A 56 -16.00 15.91 8.34
CA ASN A 56 -15.70 15.66 9.76
C ASN A 56 -14.19 15.80 10.06
N PRO A 57 -13.57 16.97 9.80
CA PRO A 57 -12.12 17.13 9.93
C PRO A 57 -11.61 16.96 11.37
N ASP A 58 -12.46 17.23 12.37
CA ASP A 58 -12.20 17.07 13.80
C ASP A 58 -12.18 15.59 14.25
N GLN A 59 -12.72 14.69 13.45
CA GLN A 59 -12.69 13.25 13.71
C GLN A 59 -11.48 12.55 13.06
N LEU A 60 -10.63 13.31 12.35
CA LEU A 60 -9.40 12.80 11.77
C LEU A 60 -8.23 13.00 12.74
N ILE A 61 -7.27 12.08 12.68
CA ILE A 61 -6.02 12.21 13.39
C ILE A 61 -4.88 12.45 12.41
N SER A 62 -3.85 13.16 12.88
CA SER A 62 -2.64 13.34 12.09
C SER A 62 -1.91 12.02 11.87
N HIS A 63 -1.10 11.95 10.83
CA HIS A 63 -0.26 10.78 10.57
C HIS A 63 0.71 10.50 11.74
N ASP A 64 1.22 11.54 12.39
CA ASP A 64 2.11 11.37 13.54
C ASP A 64 1.38 10.84 14.77
N GLU A 65 0.15 11.29 15.00
CA GLU A 65 -0.71 10.74 16.05
C GLU A 65 -1.06 9.28 15.78
N MET A 66 -1.42 8.92 14.55
CA MET A 66 -1.66 7.53 14.16
C MET A 66 -0.44 6.65 14.47
N LYS A 67 0.76 7.07 14.03
CA LYS A 67 2.01 6.37 14.30
C LYS A 67 2.29 6.24 15.80
N ALA A 68 2.00 7.27 16.60
CA ALA A 68 2.17 7.23 18.06
C ALA A 68 1.25 6.20 18.71
N ARG A 69 -0.03 6.15 18.30
CA ARG A 69 -1.00 5.16 18.79
C ARG A 69 -0.55 3.73 18.46
N LEU A 70 -0.13 3.47 17.22
CA LEU A 70 0.36 2.14 16.82
C LEU A 70 1.55 1.66 17.66
N ARG A 71 2.52 2.54 17.93
CA ARG A 71 3.66 2.20 18.78
C ARG A 71 3.27 1.88 20.23
N SER A 72 2.21 2.49 20.75
CA SER A 72 1.73 2.20 22.10
C SER A 72 0.99 0.85 22.24
N LEU A 73 0.68 0.18 21.12
CA LEU A 73 0.06 -1.15 21.10
C LEU A 73 1.08 -2.29 21.06
N MET A 74 2.37 -1.97 20.86
CA MET A 74 3.49 -2.91 20.83
C MET A 74 4.23 -2.88 22.17
#